data_AF-A0A6G3ZCS9-F1
#
_entry.id   AF-A0A6G3ZCS9-F1
#
_cell.length_a   1.000
_cell.length_b   1.000
_cell.length_c   1.000
_cell.angle_alpha   90.00
_cell.angle_beta   90.00
_cell.angle_gamma   90.00
#
_symmetry.space_group_name_H-M   'P 1'
#
loop_
_entity.id
_entity.type
_entity.pdbx_description
1 polymer ?
#
loop_
_entity_poly.entity_id
_entity_poly.type
_entity_poly.pdbx_seq_one_letter_code
_entity_poly.pdbx_strand_id
1 'polypeptide(L)'
;MVPIWVVWVGILCIGGGIFHIFSKPLAWAKQRLIWSGEAYLSYSLGALAIAGFSVAVFVSVNEVAYPSVFYGPVGGSGESLRAVHATLGFLALLGHLWHAYRAINSSVSTEYGTFFDFMTKSPPNVVGDSA
;
A
#
# COMPACT_ATOMS: atom_id res chain seq x y z
N MET A 1 -5.69 -33.65 5.79
CA MET A 1 -4.30 -33.59 5.27
C MET A 1 -3.82 -32.16 5.48
N VAL A 2 -2.88 -31.92 6.40
CA VAL A 2 -2.34 -30.56 6.61
C VAL A 2 -1.58 -30.16 5.34
N PRO A 3 -1.91 -29.01 4.71
CA PRO A 3 -1.21 -28.60 3.50
C PRO A 3 0.25 -28.27 3.85
N ILE A 4 1.20 -29.09 3.38
CA ILE A 4 2.66 -28.97 3.64
C ILE A 4 3.19 -27.54 3.45
N TRP A 5 2.55 -26.76 2.58
CA TRP A 5 2.86 -25.37 2.27
C TRP A 5 2.81 -24.42 3.47
N VAL A 6 1.91 -24.64 4.45
CA VAL A 6 1.83 -23.76 5.64
C VAL A 6 3.03 -23.90 6.55
N VAL A 7 3.66 -25.09 6.56
CA VAL A 7 4.89 -25.35 7.30
C VAL A 7 6.04 -24.55 6.69
N TRP A 8 6.14 -24.54 5.36
CA TRP A 8 7.15 -23.74 4.65
C TRP A 8 6.97 -22.24 4.90
N VAL A 9 5.75 -21.73 4.81
CA VAL A 9 5.46 -20.32 5.11
C VAL A 9 5.82 -19.98 6.56
N GLY A 10 5.48 -20.85 7.52
CA GLY A 10 5.84 -20.66 8.93
C GLY A 10 7.35 -20.61 9.15
N ILE A 11 8.11 -21.54 8.54
CA ILE A 11 9.58 -21.54 8.59
C ILE A 11 10.16 -20.27 7.99
N LEU A 12 9.62 -19.80 6.85
CA LEU A 12 10.07 -18.56 6.21
C LEU A 12 9.80 -17.32 7.07
N CYS A 13 8.63 -17.22 7.71
CA CYS A 13 8.30 -16.11 8.60
C CYS A 13 9.21 -16.08 9.85
N ILE A 14 9.48 -17.25 10.46
CA ILE A 14 10.37 -17.34 11.63
C ILE A 14 11.81 -17.02 11.24
N GLY A 15 12.31 -17.65 10.16
CA GLY A 15 13.66 -17.40 9.66
C GLY A 15 13.87 -15.95 9.22
N GLY A 16 12.89 -15.38 8.53
CA GLY A 16 12.88 -13.96 8.15
C GLY A 16 12.84 -13.03 9.36
N GLY A 17 12.05 -13.36 10.40
CA GLY A 17 12.01 -12.61 11.65
C GLY A 17 13.36 -12.61 12.38
N ILE A 18 13.99 -13.77 12.52
CA ILE A 18 15.34 -13.90 13.10
C ILE A 18 16.34 -13.06 12.29
N PHE A 19 16.31 -13.17 10.96
CA PHE A 19 17.17 -12.40 10.08
C PHE A 19 17.00 -10.88 10.28
N HIS A 20 15.77 -10.38 10.36
CA HIS A 20 15.49 -8.95 10.56
C HIS A 20 15.89 -8.42 11.95
N ILE A 21 16.00 -9.29 12.97
CA ILE A 21 16.52 -8.91 14.30
C ILE A 21 18.03 -8.74 14.29
N PHE A 22 18.76 -9.67 13.65
CA PHE A 22 20.22 -9.69 13.70
C PHE A 22 20.91 -8.87 12.61
N SER A 23 20.21 -8.53 11.53
CA SER A 23 20.77 -7.77 10.41
C SER A 23 20.47 -6.28 10.48
N LYS A 24 21.36 -5.46 9.91
CA LYS A 24 21.08 -4.05 9.64
C LYS A 24 20.64 -3.88 8.18
N PRO A 25 19.84 -2.86 7.84
CA PRO A 25 19.47 -2.59 6.45
C PRO A 25 20.72 -2.48 5.56
N LEU A 26 20.71 -3.23 4.45
CA LEU A 26 21.79 -3.22 3.47
C LEU A 26 21.85 -1.86 2.75
N ALA A 27 23.03 -1.49 2.22
CA ALA A 27 23.24 -0.17 1.60
C ALA A 27 22.26 0.11 0.45
N TRP A 28 21.97 -0.90 -0.38
CA TRP A 28 21.01 -0.77 -1.48
C TRP A 28 19.60 -0.43 -0.99
N ALA A 29 19.16 -1.03 0.13
CA ALA A 29 17.83 -0.80 0.69
C ALA A 29 17.73 0.60 1.29
N LYS A 30 18.80 1.07 1.93
CA LYS A 30 18.88 2.44 2.46
C LYS A 30 18.72 3.50 1.36
N GLN A 31 19.24 3.24 0.17
CA GLN A 31 19.23 4.19 -0.95
C GLN A 31 17.90 4.22 -1.71
N ARG A 32 17.13 3.12 -1.71
CA ARG A 32 15.91 2.99 -2.52
C ARG A 32 14.62 3.28 -1.75
N LEU A 33 14.61 3.08 -0.44
CA LEU A 33 13.42 3.21 0.39
C LEU A 33 13.39 4.56 1.12
N ILE A 34 12.18 5.04 1.40
CA ILE A 34 11.94 6.23 2.21
C ILE A 34 11.77 5.77 3.66
N TRP A 35 12.62 6.28 4.55
CA TRP A 35 12.66 5.88 5.96
C TRP A 35 11.85 6.85 6.84
N SER A 36 10.55 6.90 6.61
CA SER A 36 9.60 7.75 7.36
C SER A 36 8.44 6.90 7.88
N GLY A 37 7.85 7.32 9.01
CA GLY A 37 6.64 6.70 9.57
C GLY A 37 5.50 6.59 8.56
N GLU A 38 5.34 7.62 7.72
CA GLU A 38 4.32 7.63 6.67
C GLU A 38 4.64 6.65 5.52
N ALA A 39 5.91 6.49 5.17
CA ALA A 39 6.33 5.53 4.15
C ALA A 39 6.08 4.09 4.62
N TYR A 40 6.37 3.76 5.89
CA TYR A 40 6.07 2.42 6.43
C TYR A 40 4.57 2.10 6.45
N LEU A 41 3.74 3.10 6.78
CA LEU A 41 2.29 2.97 6.68
C LEU A 41 1.87 2.69 5.24
N SER A 42 2.40 3.45 4.28
CA SER A 42 2.14 3.22 2.86
C SER A 42 2.55 1.81 2.42
N TYR A 43 3.76 1.33 2.74
CA TYR A 43 4.20 -0.02 2.38
C TYR A 43 3.25 -1.11 2.91
N SER A 44 2.76 -0.93 4.14
CA SER A 44 1.80 -1.85 4.76
C SER A 44 0.43 -1.82 4.09
N LEU A 45 -0.06 -0.63 3.70
CA LEU A 45 -1.31 -0.48 2.94
C LEU A 45 -1.22 -1.14 1.56
N GLY A 46 -0.07 -1.04 0.89
CA GLY A 46 0.17 -1.74 -0.38
C GLY A 46 0.10 -3.26 -0.23
N ALA A 47 0.71 -3.81 0.82
CA ALA A 47 0.64 -5.23 1.13
C ALA A 47 -0.80 -5.69 1.44
N LEU A 48 -1.56 -4.91 2.21
CA LEU A 48 -2.98 -5.18 2.51
C LEU A 48 -3.86 -5.10 1.26
N ALA A 49 -3.58 -4.19 0.34
CA ALA A 49 -4.31 -4.10 -0.93
C ALA A 49 -4.15 -5.40 -1.73
N ILE A 50 -2.91 -5.88 -1.88
CA ILE A 50 -2.62 -7.15 -2.57
C ILE A 50 -3.31 -8.33 -1.86
N ALA A 51 -3.26 -8.38 -0.52
CA ALA A 51 -3.95 -9.41 0.25
C ALA A 51 -5.48 -9.37 0.03
N GLY A 52 -6.10 -8.19 0.07
CA GLY A 52 -7.54 -8.00 -0.14
C GLY A 52 -8.00 -8.48 -1.52
N PHE A 53 -7.27 -8.11 -2.58
CA PHE A 53 -7.57 -8.60 -3.93
C PHE A 53 -7.33 -10.10 -4.09
N SER A 54 -6.26 -10.63 -3.49
CA SER A 54 -5.96 -12.07 -3.52
C SER A 54 -7.07 -12.88 -2.87
N VAL A 55 -7.57 -12.43 -1.71
CA VAL A 55 -8.70 -13.08 -1.02
C VAL A 55 -9.99 -12.96 -1.82
N ALA A 56 -10.25 -11.80 -2.43
CA ALA A 56 -11.44 -11.62 -3.27
C ALA A 56 -11.47 -12.61 -4.44
N VAL A 57 -10.32 -12.87 -5.08
CA VAL A 57 -10.21 -13.90 -6.13
C VAL A 57 -10.35 -15.30 -5.52
N PHE A 58 -9.66 -15.58 -4.41
CA PHE A 58 -9.61 -16.92 -3.82
C PHE A 58 -10.98 -17.41 -3.36
N VAL A 59 -11.77 -16.55 -2.70
CA VAL A 59 -13.17 -16.83 -2.33
C VAL A 59 -14.05 -17.05 -3.57
N SER A 60 -13.76 -16.39 -4.69
CA SER A 60 -14.59 -16.47 -5.89
C SER A 60 -14.42 -17.76 -6.70
N VAL A 61 -13.36 -18.54 -6.47
CA VAL A 61 -13.03 -19.71 -7.30
C VAL A 61 -12.69 -20.98 -6.52
N ASN A 62 -12.48 -20.91 -5.19
CA ASN A 62 -11.91 -22.03 -4.42
C ASN A 62 -12.91 -22.70 -3.47
N GLU A 63 -13.41 -23.87 -3.85
CA GLU A 63 -14.33 -24.71 -3.04
C GLU A 63 -13.64 -25.56 -1.96
N VAL A 64 -12.31 -25.71 -2.01
CA VAL A 64 -11.56 -26.52 -1.03
C VAL A 64 -11.38 -25.75 0.27
N ALA A 65 -11.01 -24.47 0.16
CA ALA A 65 -10.85 -23.59 1.30
C ALA A 65 -12.17 -22.91 1.69
N TYR A 66 -13.07 -22.67 0.73
CA TYR A 66 -14.41 -22.11 0.95
C TYR A 66 -15.49 -23.05 0.41
N PRO A 67 -15.86 -24.11 1.16
CA PRO A 67 -16.88 -25.06 0.71
C PRO A 67 -18.25 -24.41 0.56
N SER A 68 -18.89 -24.64 -0.57
CA SER A 68 -20.22 -24.11 -0.92
C SER A 68 -21.35 -24.51 0.02
N VAL A 69 -21.21 -25.61 0.75
CA VAL A 69 -22.15 -26.01 1.81
C VAL A 69 -22.27 -24.92 2.90
N PHE A 70 -21.21 -24.15 3.14
CA PHE A 70 -21.20 -23.08 4.14
C PHE A 70 -21.28 -21.67 3.54
N TYR A 71 -20.65 -21.46 2.39
CA TYR A 71 -20.48 -20.12 1.79
C TYR A 71 -21.36 -19.88 0.55
N GLY A 72 -22.17 -20.87 0.18
CA GLY A 72 -22.97 -20.86 -1.04
C GLY A 72 -22.16 -21.21 -2.29
N PRO A 73 -22.83 -21.47 -3.43
CA PRO A 73 -22.15 -21.89 -4.65
C PRO A 73 -21.11 -20.87 -5.11
N VAL A 74 -19.97 -21.34 -5.64
CA VAL A 74 -19.04 -20.48 -6.39
C VAL A 74 -19.76 -19.75 -7.53
N GLY A 75 -19.61 -18.43 -7.55
CA GLY A 75 -20.34 -17.55 -8.48
C GLY A 75 -21.77 -17.18 -8.05
N GLY A 76 -22.22 -17.66 -6.89
CA GLY A 76 -23.47 -17.29 -6.23
C GLY A 76 -23.24 -16.45 -4.95
N SER A 77 -24.06 -16.69 -3.91
CA SER A 77 -24.25 -15.87 -2.69
C SER A 77 -23.00 -15.49 -1.85
N GLY A 78 -21.80 -15.95 -2.18
CA GLY A 78 -20.54 -15.46 -1.62
C GLY A 78 -20.15 -14.04 -2.08
N GLU A 79 -21.03 -13.37 -2.82
CA GLU A 79 -20.81 -12.03 -3.39
C GLU A 79 -20.41 -10.99 -2.35
N SER A 80 -21.01 -11.03 -1.17
CA SER A 80 -20.74 -10.03 -0.12
C SER A 80 -19.31 -10.12 0.40
N LEU A 81 -18.80 -11.33 0.66
CA LEU A 81 -17.44 -11.54 1.15
C LEU A 81 -16.41 -11.10 0.12
N ARG A 82 -16.62 -11.48 -1.15
CA ARG A 82 -15.78 -11.06 -2.28
C ARG A 82 -15.82 -9.53 -2.44
N ALA A 83 -17.01 -8.95 -2.46
CA ALA A 83 -17.20 -7.52 -2.67
C ALA A 83 -16.54 -6.72 -1.55
N VAL A 84 -16.74 -7.10 -0.28
CA VAL A 84 -16.10 -6.43 0.87
C VAL A 84 -14.58 -6.49 0.75
N HIS A 85 -13.99 -7.65 0.44
CA HIS A 85 -12.53 -7.76 0.29
C HIS A 85 -12.00 -6.98 -0.91
N ALA A 86 -12.74 -6.95 -2.03
CA ALA A 86 -12.38 -6.15 -3.20
C ALA A 86 -12.47 -4.65 -2.90
N THR A 87 -13.51 -4.20 -2.19
CA THR A 87 -13.67 -2.79 -1.79
C THR A 87 -12.61 -2.38 -0.78
N LEU A 88 -12.34 -3.20 0.24
CA LEU A 88 -11.28 -2.93 1.21
C LEU A 88 -9.89 -2.95 0.56
N GLY A 89 -9.64 -3.87 -0.38
CA GLY A 89 -8.41 -3.92 -1.16
C GLY A 89 -8.23 -2.66 -2.02
N PHE A 90 -9.29 -2.20 -2.67
CA PHE A 90 -9.29 -0.95 -3.43
C PHE A 90 -9.09 0.29 -2.56
N LEU A 91 -9.75 0.37 -1.40
CA LEU A 91 -9.57 1.46 -0.44
C LEU A 91 -8.13 1.48 0.10
N ALA A 92 -7.57 0.32 0.45
CA ALA A 92 -6.18 0.19 0.88
C ALA A 92 -5.22 0.60 -0.23
N LEU A 93 -5.54 0.30 -1.50
CA LEU A 93 -4.76 0.74 -2.65
C LEU A 93 -4.79 2.27 -2.76
N LEU A 94 -5.96 2.90 -2.76
CA LEU A 94 -6.05 4.37 -2.78
C LEU A 94 -5.28 5.01 -1.61
N GLY A 95 -5.40 4.43 -0.41
CA GLY A 95 -4.62 4.85 0.76
C GLY A 95 -3.11 4.70 0.56
N HIS A 96 -2.67 3.60 -0.06
CA HIS A 96 -1.27 3.39 -0.43
C HIS A 96 -0.76 4.47 -1.38
N LEU A 97 -1.49 4.78 -2.47
CA LEU A 97 -1.11 5.83 -3.42
C LEU A 97 -1.04 7.20 -2.74
N TRP A 98 -2.03 7.53 -1.90
CA TRP A 98 -2.09 8.79 -1.17
C TRP A 98 -0.90 8.98 -0.23
N HIS A 99 -0.65 8.01 0.66
CA HIS A 99 0.44 8.07 1.62
C HIS A 99 1.81 7.93 0.95
N ALA A 100 1.92 7.20 -0.17
CA ALA A 100 3.16 7.13 -0.94
C ALA A 100 3.53 8.49 -1.52
N TYR A 101 2.58 9.16 -2.17
CA TYR A 101 2.78 10.50 -2.74
C TYR A 101 3.19 11.51 -1.66
N ARG A 102 2.47 11.52 -0.52
CA ARG A 102 2.77 12.44 0.58
C ARG A 102 4.13 12.13 1.24
N ALA A 103 4.49 10.86 1.40
CA ALA A 103 5.82 10.46 1.90
C ALA A 103 6.95 10.93 0.98
N ILE A 104 6.80 10.77 -0.34
CA ILE A 104 7.79 11.23 -1.33
C ILE A 104 8.02 12.74 -1.21
N ASN A 105 6.94 13.52 -1.15
CA ASN A 105 7.07 14.97 -1.10
C ASN A 105 7.42 15.52 0.29
N SER A 106 7.33 14.71 1.34
CA SER A 106 7.94 15.03 2.65
C SER A 106 9.45 14.79 2.65
N SER A 107 9.93 13.86 1.79
CA SER A 107 11.34 13.51 1.69
C SER A 107 12.12 14.38 0.71
N VAL A 108 11.43 14.92 -0.29
CA VAL A 108 11.92 15.96 -1.20
C VAL A 108 11.32 17.26 -0.69
N SER A 109 12.11 18.18 -0.10
CA SER A 109 11.68 19.48 0.45
C SER A 109 11.04 20.40 -0.61
N THR A 110 9.93 19.97 -1.17
CA THR A 110 9.23 20.63 -2.26
C THR A 110 8.29 21.61 -1.59
N GLU A 111 8.62 22.90 -1.65
CA GLU A 111 7.65 23.94 -1.31
C GLU A 111 6.47 23.80 -2.27
N TYR A 112 5.30 23.48 -1.71
CA TYR A 112 4.06 23.60 -2.47
C TYR A 112 3.65 25.07 -2.42
N GLY A 113 3.69 25.74 -3.57
CA GLY A 113 2.95 26.97 -3.75
C GLY A 113 1.48 26.68 -3.49
N THR A 114 0.90 27.27 -2.46
CA THR A 114 -0.55 27.22 -2.28
C THR A 114 -1.20 28.03 -3.40
N PHE A 115 -2.49 27.83 -3.64
CA PHE A 115 -3.25 28.72 -4.53
C PHE A 115 -3.04 30.21 -4.19
N PHE A 116 -2.87 30.52 -2.90
CA PHE A 116 -2.59 31.87 -2.41
C PHE A 116 -1.17 32.35 -2.77
N ASP A 117 -0.16 31.49 -2.75
CA ASP A 117 1.21 31.82 -3.19
C ASP A 117 1.25 32.22 -4.68
N PHE A 118 0.44 31.55 -5.50
CA PHE A 118 0.22 31.96 -6.88
C PHE A 118 -0.47 33.34 -6.99
N MET A 119 -1.45 33.62 -6.15
CA MET A 119 -2.13 34.94 -6.12
C MET A 119 -1.26 36.07 -5.59
N THR A 120 -0.27 35.78 -4.75
CA THR A 120 0.65 36.79 -4.21
C THR A 120 1.84 37.10 -5.12
N LYS A 121 1.98 36.39 -6.25
CA LYS A 121 3.04 36.65 -7.22
C LYS A 121 2.74 37.97 -7.94
N SER A 122 3.38 39.06 -7.48
CA SER A 122 3.29 40.35 -8.17
C SER A 122 3.85 40.21 -9.59
N PRO A 123 3.20 40.81 -10.62
CA PRO A 123 3.78 40.84 -11.96
C PRO A 123 5.14 41.53 -11.90
N PRO A 124 6.15 41.09 -12.69
CA PRO A 124 7.42 41.79 -12.76
C PRO A 124 7.17 43.25 -13.14
N ASN A 125 7.80 44.17 -12.42
CA ASN A 125 7.65 45.61 -12.61
C ASN A 125 7.95 45.99 -14.07
N VAL A 126 6.92 46.09 -14.91
CA VAL A 126 6.99 46.71 -16.24
C VAL A 126 6.63 48.19 -16.10
N VAL A 127 7.37 48.91 -15.26
CA VAL A 127 7.38 50.38 -15.28
C VAL A 127 8.83 50.78 -15.04
N GLY A 128 9.43 51.34 -16.09
CA GLY A 128 10.73 51.98 -16.00
C GLY A 128 10.60 53.25 -15.18
N ASP A 129 11.20 53.24 -14.00
CA ASP A 129 11.50 54.46 -13.27
C ASP A 129 12.74 55.08 -13.92
N SER A 130 12.51 55.90 -14.94
CA SER A 130 13.46 56.89 -15.44
C SER A 130 13.01 58.28 -14.98
N ALA A 131 13.65 58.78 -13.93
CA ALA A 131 13.71 60.19 -13.55
C ALA A 131 15.10 60.48 -12.97
#